data_AF-A0A358NJ67-F1
#
_entry.id   AF-A0A358NJ67-F1
#
_cell.length_a   1.000
_cell.length_b   1.000
_cell.length_c   1.000
_cell.angle_alpha   90.00
_cell.angle_beta   90.00
_cell.angle_gamma   90.00
#
_symmetry.space_group_name_H-M   'P 1'
#
loop_
_entity.id
_entity.type
_entity.pdbx_description
1 polymer ?
#
loop_
_entity_poly.entity_id
_entity_poly.type
_entity_poly.pdbx_seq_one_letter_code
_entity_poly.pdbx_strand_id
1 'polypeptide(L)'
;MRNPLAGPNIIGVSSGAGLMTLIVIILFPNYYYLAPVGSFTGALLSTLFIYFLAWRDGAAPTKLILAGVAVSSLLSAGNNIIMTFYPDKVSGVIGFMVGGLSSVNWKHVYMIWPYALTGIVLLMLLPNKLNILMLGDESAVGLGLDVEKTRFIFIIISSLLAGAAVSVAGLLGFVGLIVPHMTRLFIGSDYRYLMPATIFTGSATVLLCDTLARVLFAPVEIPVGIIMSALGAPFFLFLLRRKGEY
;
A
#
# COMPACT_ATOMS: atom_id res chain seq x y z
N MET A 1 -4.13 -11.41 7.56
CA MET A 1 -4.12 -12.47 6.52
C MET A 1 -3.00 -13.51 6.69
N ARG A 2 -2.27 -13.61 7.83
CA ARG A 2 -1.20 -14.59 8.13
C ARG A 2 -0.20 -14.92 7.00
N ASN A 3 -0.11 -14.09 5.97
CA ASN A 3 0.74 -14.31 4.81
C ASN A 3 1.78 -13.19 4.77
N PRO A 4 3.07 -13.48 5.02
CA PRO A 4 4.12 -12.49 4.92
C PRO A 4 4.23 -11.89 3.51
N LEU A 5 3.79 -12.60 2.46
CA LEU A 5 3.88 -12.12 1.08
C LEU A 5 2.68 -11.26 0.65
N ALA A 6 1.71 -11.01 1.53
CA ALA A 6 0.57 -10.15 1.22
C ALA A 6 1.00 -8.68 1.18
N GLY A 7 1.31 -8.18 -0.01
CA GLY A 7 1.59 -6.76 -0.27
C GLY A 7 0.34 -5.98 -0.66
N PRO A 8 0.34 -4.63 -0.53
CA PRO A 8 -0.79 -3.76 -0.92
C PRO A 8 -1.27 -3.97 -2.37
N ASN A 9 -0.34 -4.30 -3.27
CA ASN A 9 -0.64 -4.60 -4.67
C ASN A 9 -1.41 -5.92 -4.86
N ILE A 10 -1.26 -6.88 -3.95
CA ILE A 10 -1.94 -8.19 -4.03
C ILE A 10 -3.37 -8.12 -3.48
N ILE A 11 -3.64 -7.22 -2.52
CA ILE A 11 -4.98 -6.99 -1.95
C ILE A 11 -5.77 -5.87 -2.64
N GLY A 12 -5.33 -5.45 -3.83
CA GLY A 12 -6.02 -4.47 -4.69
C GLY A 12 -6.04 -3.03 -4.18
N VAL A 13 -5.46 -2.76 -3.00
CA VAL A 13 -5.42 -1.43 -2.37
C VAL A 13 -4.84 -0.41 -3.34
N SER A 14 -3.65 -0.68 -3.89
CA SER A 14 -2.96 0.23 -4.81
C SER A 14 -3.72 0.41 -6.13
N SER A 15 -4.30 -0.67 -6.66
CA SER A 15 -5.06 -0.64 -7.92
C SER A 15 -6.31 0.22 -7.80
N GLY A 16 -7.08 0.07 -6.72
CA GLY A 16 -8.27 0.86 -6.46
C GLY A 16 -7.96 2.32 -6.12
N ALA A 17 -6.95 2.53 -5.27
CA ALA A 17 -6.43 3.86 -4.95
C ALA A 17 -5.97 4.60 -6.21
N GLY A 18 -5.19 3.93 -7.06
CA GLY A 18 -4.67 4.46 -8.32
C GLY A 18 -5.78 4.90 -9.25
N LEU A 19 -6.76 4.04 -9.51
CA LEU A 19 -7.88 4.34 -10.39
C LEU A 19 -8.69 5.54 -9.90
N MET A 20 -9.09 5.54 -8.64
CA MET A 20 -9.91 6.62 -8.11
C MET A 20 -9.14 7.93 -8.03
N THR A 21 -7.83 7.89 -7.77
CA THR A 21 -6.97 9.08 -7.83
C THR A 21 -6.87 9.61 -9.26
N LEU A 22 -6.67 8.73 -10.26
CA LEU A 22 -6.63 9.14 -11.66
C LEU A 22 -7.95 9.74 -12.12
N ILE A 23 -9.09 9.19 -11.68
CA ILE A 23 -10.41 9.78 -11.95
C ILE A 23 -10.47 11.22 -11.44
N VAL A 24 -10.07 11.45 -10.19
CA VAL A 24 -10.08 12.81 -9.60
C VAL A 24 -9.14 13.74 -10.36
N ILE A 25 -7.90 13.34 -10.60
CA ILE A 25 -6.89 14.22 -11.22
C ILE A 25 -7.20 14.53 -12.68
N ILE A 26 -7.67 13.54 -13.46
CA ILE A 26 -7.89 13.69 -14.90
C ILE A 26 -9.26 14.28 -15.21
N LEU A 27 -10.34 13.77 -14.60
CA LEU A 27 -11.71 14.20 -14.91
C LEU A 27 -12.13 15.42 -14.08
N PHE A 28 -11.62 15.58 -12.87
CA PHE A 28 -12.04 16.61 -11.92
C PHE A 28 -10.87 17.43 -11.35
N PRO A 29 -10.03 18.06 -12.19
CA PRO A 29 -8.77 18.70 -11.75
C PRO A 29 -8.98 19.82 -10.72
N ASN A 30 -10.11 20.54 -10.77
CA ASN A 30 -10.47 21.57 -9.79
C ASN A 30 -10.72 21.01 -8.38
N TYR A 31 -11.02 19.72 -8.28
CA TYR A 31 -11.31 19.01 -7.03
C TYR A 31 -10.12 18.16 -6.57
N TYR A 32 -8.90 18.51 -6.98
CA TYR A 32 -7.68 17.78 -6.63
C TYR A 32 -7.53 17.52 -5.13
N TYR A 33 -7.98 18.44 -4.28
CA TYR A 33 -7.95 18.29 -2.82
C TYR A 33 -8.76 17.07 -2.30
N LEU A 34 -9.68 16.52 -3.11
CA LEU A 34 -10.42 15.29 -2.81
C LEU A 34 -9.67 14.01 -3.19
N ALA A 35 -8.49 14.10 -3.80
CA ALA A 35 -7.70 12.93 -4.19
C ALA A 35 -7.44 11.93 -3.04
N PRO A 36 -7.16 12.31 -1.77
CA PRO A 36 -6.95 11.38 -0.68
C PRO A 36 -8.23 10.64 -0.32
N VAL A 37 -9.38 11.34 -0.36
CA VAL A 37 -10.70 10.73 -0.12
C VAL A 37 -11.04 9.77 -1.25
N GLY A 38 -10.86 10.18 -2.51
CA GLY A 38 -11.02 9.31 -3.67
C GLY A 38 -10.13 8.07 -3.55
N SER A 39 -8.83 8.26 -3.37
CA SER A 39 -7.85 7.18 -3.22
C SER A 39 -8.20 6.21 -2.08
N PHE A 40 -8.60 6.73 -0.92
CA PHE A 40 -9.08 5.92 0.20
C PHE A 40 -10.32 5.10 -0.17
N THR A 41 -11.34 5.73 -0.78
CA THR A 41 -12.56 5.02 -1.17
C THR A 41 -12.28 3.95 -2.22
N GLY A 42 -11.41 4.23 -3.20
CA GLY A 42 -10.99 3.27 -4.21
C GLY A 42 -10.23 2.09 -3.60
N ALA A 43 -9.28 2.35 -2.70
CA ALA A 43 -8.58 1.32 -1.94
C ALA A 43 -9.54 0.45 -1.14
N LEU A 44 -10.41 1.08 -0.34
CA LEU A 44 -11.35 0.38 0.54
C LEU A 44 -12.32 -0.49 -0.26
N LEU A 45 -12.96 0.07 -1.30
CA LEU A 45 -13.90 -0.67 -2.14
C LEU A 45 -13.21 -1.84 -2.86
N SER A 46 -12.01 -1.64 -3.40
CA SER A 46 -11.25 -2.71 -4.03
C SER A 46 -10.94 -3.84 -3.06
N THR A 47 -10.40 -3.52 -1.88
CA THR A 47 -10.04 -4.52 -0.88
C THR A 47 -11.26 -5.23 -0.31
N LEU A 48 -12.37 -4.53 -0.07
CA LEU A 48 -13.62 -5.16 0.36
C LEU A 48 -14.19 -6.08 -0.73
N PHE A 49 -14.12 -5.68 -1.99
CA PHE A 49 -14.59 -6.51 -3.09
C PHE A 49 -13.75 -7.79 -3.24
N ILE A 50 -12.43 -7.69 -3.12
CA ILE A 50 -11.52 -8.86 -3.09
C ILE A 50 -11.82 -9.74 -1.89
N TYR A 51 -11.99 -9.14 -0.71
CA TYR A 51 -12.29 -9.87 0.52
C TYR A 51 -13.59 -10.64 0.39
N PHE A 52 -14.66 -9.99 -0.10
CA PHE A 52 -15.96 -10.61 -0.33
C PHE A 52 -15.89 -11.75 -1.36
N LEU A 53 -15.17 -11.56 -2.48
CA LEU A 53 -15.03 -12.60 -3.50
C LEU A 53 -14.23 -13.82 -3.00
N ALA A 54 -13.24 -13.59 -2.15
CA ALA A 54 -12.44 -14.64 -1.54
C ALA A 54 -13.13 -15.31 -0.33
N TRP A 55 -14.25 -14.75 0.14
CA TRP A 55 -14.95 -15.20 1.33
C TRP A 55 -15.83 -16.42 1.04
N ARG A 56 -15.36 -17.62 1.42
CA ARG A 56 -16.21 -18.83 1.50
C ARG A 56 -15.63 -19.78 2.54
N ASP A 57 -16.29 -19.86 3.70
CA ASP A 57 -15.91 -20.63 4.89
C ASP A 57 -14.50 -20.31 5.45
N GLY A 58 -14.14 -19.02 5.40
CA GLY A 58 -12.82 -18.52 5.75
C GLY A 58 -12.04 -18.04 4.52
N ALA A 59 -11.28 -16.96 4.67
CA ALA A 59 -10.51 -16.39 3.58
C ALA A 59 -9.22 -17.20 3.33
N ALA A 60 -9.33 -18.26 2.52
CA ALA A 60 -8.17 -19.04 2.11
C ALA A 60 -7.15 -18.13 1.40
N PRO A 61 -5.86 -18.13 1.80
CA PRO A 61 -4.85 -17.23 1.24
C PRO A 61 -4.72 -17.30 -0.29
N THR A 62 -4.89 -18.49 -0.88
CA THR A 62 -4.82 -18.70 -2.33
C THR A 62 -5.98 -18.05 -3.08
N LYS A 63 -7.21 -18.11 -2.54
CA LYS A 63 -8.38 -17.45 -3.14
C LYS A 63 -8.25 -15.94 -3.09
N LEU A 64 -7.73 -15.39 -1.99
CA LEU A 64 -7.43 -13.96 -1.86
C LEU A 64 -6.44 -13.48 -2.93
N ILE A 65 -5.40 -14.26 -3.21
CA ILE A 65 -4.42 -13.92 -4.25
C ILE A 65 -5.07 -13.93 -5.63
N LEU A 66 -5.82 -14.98 -5.99
CA LEU A 66 -6.49 -15.08 -7.30
C LEU A 66 -7.52 -13.97 -7.50
N ALA A 67 -8.37 -13.72 -6.49
CA ALA A 67 -9.32 -12.61 -6.50
C ALA A 67 -8.60 -11.26 -6.63
N GLY A 68 -7.52 -11.07 -5.89
CA GLY A 68 -6.69 -9.87 -5.94
C GLY A 68 -6.10 -9.59 -7.32
N VAL A 69 -5.56 -10.62 -7.99
CA VAL A 69 -5.05 -10.53 -9.36
C VAL A 69 -6.18 -10.17 -10.33
N ALA A 70 -7.32 -10.86 -10.27
CA ALA A 70 -8.45 -10.60 -11.17
C ALA A 70 -9.01 -9.17 -11.02
N VAL A 71 -9.26 -8.73 -9.78
CA VAL A 71 -9.77 -7.38 -9.49
C VAL A 71 -8.74 -6.32 -9.85
N SER A 72 -7.45 -6.53 -9.57
CA SER A 72 -6.40 -5.58 -9.95
C SER A 72 -6.27 -5.43 -11.47
N SER A 73 -6.43 -6.51 -12.24
CA SER A 73 -6.46 -6.47 -13.70
C SER A 73 -7.68 -5.69 -14.21
N LEU A 74 -8.86 -5.87 -13.61
CA LEU A 74 -10.05 -5.11 -13.95
C LEU A 74 -9.88 -3.60 -13.68
N LEU A 75 -9.33 -3.24 -12.51
CA LEU A 75 -9.08 -1.84 -12.16
C LEU A 75 -7.98 -1.22 -13.04
N SER A 76 -6.97 -2.00 -13.40
CA SER A 76 -5.95 -1.61 -14.39
C SER A 76 -6.55 -1.35 -15.78
N ALA A 77 -7.53 -2.14 -16.20
CA ALA A 77 -8.28 -1.86 -17.43
C ALA A 77 -9.01 -0.51 -17.34
N GLY A 78 -9.57 -0.18 -16.16
CA GLY A 78 -10.13 1.16 -15.89
C GLY A 78 -9.11 2.29 -16.05
N ASN A 79 -7.89 2.10 -15.54
CA ASN A 79 -6.80 3.08 -15.72
C ASN A 79 -6.49 3.28 -17.21
N ASN A 80 -6.39 2.17 -17.96
CA ASN A 80 -6.10 2.20 -19.39
C ASN A 80 -7.21 2.89 -20.19
N ILE A 81 -8.49 2.68 -19.84
CA ILE A 81 -9.62 3.39 -20.44
C ILE A 81 -9.41 4.91 -20.27
N ILE A 82 -9.17 5.38 -19.04
CA ILE A 82 -8.98 6.82 -18.79
C ILE A 82 -7.81 7.37 -19.61
N MET A 83 -6.68 6.67 -19.64
CA MET A 83 -5.50 7.11 -20.41
C MET A 83 -5.75 7.12 -21.92
N THR A 84 -6.57 6.19 -22.42
CA THR A 84 -6.92 6.08 -23.84
C THR A 84 -7.86 7.21 -24.26
N PHE A 85 -8.82 7.58 -23.41
CA PHE A 85 -9.75 8.67 -23.68
C PHE A 85 -9.15 10.07 -23.45
N TYR A 86 -8.10 10.19 -22.64
CA TYR A 86 -7.45 11.47 -22.32
C TYR A 86 -5.93 11.44 -22.57
N PRO A 87 -5.47 11.17 -23.81
CA PRO A 87 -4.06 10.99 -24.13
C PRO A 87 -3.20 12.22 -23.78
N ASP A 88 -3.74 13.43 -23.99
CA ASP A 88 -3.03 14.68 -23.72
C ASP A 88 -2.70 14.89 -22.23
N LYS A 89 -3.46 14.24 -21.34
CA LYS A 89 -3.26 14.32 -19.88
C LYS A 89 -2.31 13.25 -19.35
N VAL A 90 -1.97 12.23 -20.15
CA VAL A 90 -1.14 11.08 -19.73
C VAL A 90 0.24 11.54 -19.30
N SER A 91 0.89 12.43 -20.05
CA SER A 91 2.22 12.95 -19.73
C SER A 91 2.31 13.56 -18.33
N GLY A 92 1.23 14.20 -17.86
CA GLY A 92 1.15 14.80 -16.52
C GLY A 92 1.02 13.80 -15.38
N VAL A 93 0.67 12.54 -15.66
CA VAL A 93 0.44 11.49 -14.64
C VAL A 93 1.44 10.34 -14.70
N ILE A 94 2.41 10.37 -15.63
CA ILE A 94 3.47 9.33 -15.72
C ILE A 94 4.21 9.18 -14.38
N GLY A 95 4.60 10.31 -13.76
CA GLY A 95 5.26 10.30 -12.46
C GLY A 95 4.40 9.68 -11.36
N PHE A 96 3.09 9.88 -11.41
CA PHE A 96 2.13 9.25 -10.49
C PHE A 96 2.04 7.73 -10.70
N MET A 97 2.02 7.27 -11.95
CA MET A 97 1.92 5.83 -12.28
C MET A 97 3.14 5.03 -11.82
N VAL A 98 4.32 5.63 -11.86
CA VAL A 98 5.56 4.99 -11.39
C VAL A 98 5.76 5.19 -9.88
N GLY A 99 5.24 6.30 -9.35
CA GLY A 99 5.45 6.75 -7.99
C GLY A 99 6.71 7.62 -7.87
N GLY A 100 6.53 8.85 -7.40
CA GLY A 100 7.58 9.87 -7.35
C GLY A 100 7.25 11.01 -6.41
N LEU A 101 8.29 11.68 -5.90
CA LEU A 101 8.19 12.77 -4.94
C LEU A 101 8.71 14.11 -5.50
N SER A 102 9.06 14.17 -6.80
CA SER A 102 9.63 15.35 -7.45
C SER A 102 8.67 16.55 -7.46
N SER A 103 7.38 16.31 -7.71
CA SER A 103 6.35 17.36 -7.77
C SER A 103 5.68 17.67 -6.42
N VAL A 104 6.15 17.07 -5.33
CA VAL A 104 5.52 17.18 -4.00
C VAL A 104 5.95 18.48 -3.32
N ASN A 105 4.98 19.16 -2.71
CA ASN A 105 5.20 20.41 -1.97
C ASN A 105 4.39 20.41 -0.67
N TRP A 106 4.54 21.47 0.13
CA TRP A 106 3.86 21.60 1.43
C TRP A 106 2.33 21.50 1.37
N LYS A 107 1.68 21.91 0.26
CA LYS A 107 0.21 21.75 0.13
C LYS A 107 -0.18 20.28 0.16
N HIS A 108 0.61 19.42 -0.49
CA HIS A 108 0.38 17.98 -0.48
C HIS A 108 0.59 17.39 0.92
N VAL A 109 1.59 17.88 1.66
CA VAL A 109 1.85 17.46 3.05
C VAL A 109 0.64 17.78 3.93
N TYR A 110 0.16 19.03 3.91
CA TYR A 110 -1.01 19.43 4.70
C TYR A 110 -2.28 18.67 4.30
N MET A 111 -2.40 18.32 3.02
CA MET A 111 -3.53 17.57 2.48
C MET A 111 -3.59 16.12 2.98
N ILE A 112 -2.45 15.43 3.11
CA ILE A 112 -2.42 14.04 3.61
C ILE A 112 -2.23 13.93 5.12
N TRP A 113 -1.66 14.95 5.76
CA TRP A 113 -1.34 14.98 7.18
C TRP A 113 -2.47 14.49 8.12
N PRO A 114 -3.72 15.00 8.03
CA PRO A 114 -4.78 14.57 8.94
C PRO A 114 -5.12 13.08 8.78
N TYR A 115 -5.09 12.57 7.54
CA TYR A 115 -5.37 11.17 7.26
C TYR A 115 -4.24 10.25 7.74
N ALA A 116 -2.99 10.63 7.47
CA ALA A 116 -1.81 9.91 7.91
C ALA A 116 -1.73 9.87 9.44
N LEU A 117 -1.89 11.01 10.11
CA LEU A 117 -1.86 11.10 11.57
C LEU A 117 -2.97 10.24 12.20
N THR A 118 -4.21 10.37 11.72
CA THR A 118 -5.34 9.58 12.21
C THR A 118 -5.09 8.08 12.04
N GLY A 119 -4.65 7.65 10.85
CA GLY A 119 -4.35 6.25 10.59
C GLY A 119 -3.21 5.70 11.44
N ILE A 120 -2.13 6.47 11.63
CA ILE A 120 -0.99 6.08 12.48
C ILE A 120 -1.42 5.96 13.94
N VAL A 121 -2.16 6.94 14.47
CA VAL A 121 -2.65 6.90 15.86
C VAL A 121 -3.55 5.68 16.08
N LEU A 122 -4.53 5.45 15.20
CA LEU A 122 -5.42 4.28 15.30
C LEU A 122 -4.65 2.95 15.21
N LEU A 123 -3.63 2.88 14.35
CA LEU A 123 -2.79 1.69 14.21
C LEU A 123 -2.00 1.40 15.49
N MET A 124 -1.43 2.43 16.13
CA MET A 124 -0.62 2.31 17.35
C MET A 124 -1.42 1.87 18.58
N LEU A 125 -2.75 2.04 18.58
CA LEU A 125 -3.62 1.59 19.67
C LEU A 125 -3.98 0.10 19.61
N LEU A 126 -3.73 -0.56 18.47
CA LEU A 126 -4.20 -1.93 18.22
C LEU A 126 -3.10 -3.00 18.00
N PRO A 127 -1.81 -2.85 18.42
CA PRO A 127 -0.77 -3.84 18.10
C PRO A 127 -1.04 -5.21 18.73
N ASN A 128 -1.63 -5.24 19.93
CA ASN A 128 -1.98 -6.49 20.62
C ASN A 128 -2.97 -7.33 19.81
N LYS A 129 -3.95 -6.70 19.15
CA LYS A 129 -4.93 -7.41 18.33
C LYS A 129 -4.26 -8.08 17.12
N LEU A 130 -3.25 -7.45 16.53
CA LEU A 130 -2.46 -8.05 15.45
C LEU A 130 -1.60 -9.22 15.94
N ASN A 131 -0.99 -9.11 17.12
CA ASN A 131 -0.27 -10.22 17.73
C ASN A 131 -1.19 -11.43 17.97
N ILE A 132 -2.40 -11.21 18.50
CA ILE A 132 -3.38 -12.29 18.72
C ILE A 132 -3.80 -12.93 17.38
N LEU A 133 -4.05 -12.12 16.34
CA LEU A 133 -4.34 -12.62 14.99
C LEU A 133 -3.22 -13.46 14.37
N MET A 134 -1.97 -13.33 14.83
CA MET A 134 -0.86 -14.17 14.35
C MET A 134 -0.88 -15.58 14.93
N LEU A 135 -1.49 -15.79 16.10
CA LEU A 135 -1.61 -17.12 16.72
C LEU A 135 -2.50 -18.06 15.89
N GLY A 136 -3.48 -17.49 15.19
CA GLY A 136 -4.43 -18.21 14.34
C GLY A 136 -5.87 -17.88 14.71
N ASP A 137 -6.78 -18.16 13.79
CA ASP A 137 -8.18 -17.76 13.95
C ASP A 137 -8.82 -18.48 15.15
N GLU A 138 -8.58 -19.79 15.32
CA GLU A 138 -9.08 -20.57 16.46
C GLU A 138 -8.54 -20.04 17.80
N SER A 139 -7.23 -19.83 17.90
CA SER A 139 -6.61 -19.28 19.12
C SER A 139 -7.08 -17.86 19.42
N ALA A 140 -7.26 -17.04 18.39
CA ALA A 140 -7.75 -15.67 18.54
C ALA A 140 -9.20 -15.63 19.05
N VAL A 141 -10.08 -16.49 18.51
CA VAL A 141 -11.46 -16.66 19.01
C VAL A 141 -11.45 -17.17 20.45
N GLY A 142 -10.59 -18.14 20.79
CA GLY A 142 -10.44 -18.65 22.16
C GLY A 142 -9.96 -17.59 23.17
N LEU A 143 -9.22 -16.59 22.71
CA LEU A 143 -8.79 -15.42 23.51
C LEU A 143 -9.83 -14.28 23.53
N GLY A 144 -11.03 -14.49 22.99
CA GLY A 144 -12.14 -13.53 22.99
C GLY A 144 -12.05 -12.45 21.91
N LEU A 145 -11.17 -12.62 20.91
CA LEU A 145 -11.07 -11.67 19.80
C LEU A 145 -12.15 -11.93 18.76
N ASP A 146 -12.92 -10.89 18.43
CA ASP A 146 -13.75 -10.90 17.22
C ASP A 146 -12.84 -10.74 16.00
N VAL A 147 -12.45 -11.88 15.41
CA VAL A 147 -11.47 -11.96 14.31
C VAL A 147 -11.92 -11.13 13.12
N GLU A 148 -13.20 -11.18 12.77
CA GLU A 148 -13.73 -10.53 11.57
C GLU A 148 -13.88 -9.03 11.74
N LYS A 149 -14.42 -8.56 12.87
CA LYS A 149 -14.42 -7.12 13.15
C LYS A 149 -13.00 -6.57 13.21
N THR A 150 -12.07 -7.32 13.78
CA THR A 150 -10.66 -6.89 13.87
C THR A 150 -10.03 -6.80 12.48
N ARG A 151 -10.24 -7.78 11.59
CA ARG A 151 -9.77 -7.73 10.20
C ARG A 151 -10.35 -6.54 9.45
N PHE A 152 -11.65 -6.30 9.59
CA PHE A 152 -12.33 -5.18 8.94
C PHE A 152 -11.77 -3.82 9.40
N ILE A 153 -11.51 -3.65 10.70
CA ILE A 153 -10.85 -2.44 11.24
C ILE A 153 -9.47 -2.24 10.60
N PHE A 154 -8.65 -3.29 10.50
CA PHE A 154 -7.34 -3.18 9.87
C PHE A 154 -7.41 -2.89 8.38
N ILE A 155 -8.41 -3.43 7.66
CA ILE A 155 -8.65 -3.10 6.24
C ILE A 155 -8.96 -1.62 6.09
N ILE A 156 -9.79 -1.03 6.96
CA ILE A 156 -10.09 0.41 6.92
C ILE A 156 -8.83 1.23 7.18
N ILE A 157 -8.08 0.93 8.26
CA ILE A 157 -6.87 1.67 8.62
C ILE A 157 -5.81 1.56 7.52
N SER A 158 -5.59 0.36 6.97
CA SER A 158 -4.62 0.16 5.89
C SER A 158 -5.03 0.88 4.62
N SER A 159 -6.33 0.87 4.28
CA SER A 159 -6.85 1.58 3.11
C SER A 159 -6.71 3.09 3.27
N LEU A 160 -6.92 3.61 4.48
CA LEU A 160 -6.76 5.03 4.80
C LEU A 160 -5.31 5.48 4.62
N LEU A 161 -4.37 4.75 5.23
CA LEU A 161 -2.94 5.05 5.15
C LEU A 161 -2.40 4.89 3.72
N ALA A 162 -2.77 3.82 3.04
CA ALA A 162 -2.34 3.57 1.67
C ALA A 162 -2.96 4.57 0.69
N GLY A 163 -4.25 4.87 0.81
CA GLY A 163 -4.92 5.87 -0.03
C GLY A 163 -4.33 7.27 0.15
N ALA A 164 -4.05 7.68 1.40
CA ALA A 164 -3.35 8.93 1.67
C ALA A 164 -1.97 8.97 0.98
N ALA A 165 -1.17 7.92 1.13
CA ALA A 165 0.15 7.83 0.49
C ALA A 165 0.06 7.85 -1.05
N VAL A 166 -0.80 7.01 -1.64
CA VAL A 166 -0.95 6.89 -3.10
C VAL A 166 -1.45 8.19 -3.70
N SER A 167 -2.37 8.91 -3.05
CA SER A 167 -2.95 10.15 -3.57
C SER A 167 -1.93 11.25 -3.89
N VAL A 168 -0.76 11.21 -3.25
CA VAL A 168 0.31 12.20 -3.42
C VAL A 168 1.56 11.57 -4.03
N ALA A 169 2.04 10.47 -3.47
CA ALA A 169 3.30 9.85 -3.88
C ALA A 169 3.16 8.96 -5.12
N GLY A 170 1.94 8.68 -5.57
CA GLY A 170 1.66 7.77 -6.66
C GLY A 170 1.76 6.29 -6.27
N LEU A 171 1.84 5.42 -7.28
CA LEU A 171 1.82 3.96 -7.13
C LEU A 171 3.20 3.42 -6.73
N LEU A 172 3.69 3.81 -5.56
CA LEU A 172 4.95 3.30 -5.02
C LEU A 172 4.85 1.80 -4.69
N GLY A 173 5.55 0.99 -5.47
CA GLY A 173 5.69 -0.45 -5.24
C GLY A 173 6.70 -0.80 -4.14
N PHE A 174 6.65 -2.06 -3.70
CA PHE A 174 7.66 -2.74 -2.86
C PHE A 174 7.89 -2.23 -1.43
N VAL A 175 7.57 -0.97 -1.09
CA VAL A 175 7.75 -0.41 0.27
C VAL A 175 7.07 -1.30 1.33
N GLY A 176 5.78 -1.58 1.13
CA GLY A 176 4.99 -2.38 2.08
C GLY A 176 5.37 -3.86 2.13
N LEU A 177 6.19 -4.35 1.21
CA LEU A 177 6.72 -5.72 1.24
C LEU A 177 8.10 -5.75 1.90
N ILE A 178 9.01 -4.88 1.50
CA ILE A 178 10.41 -4.94 1.91
C ILE A 178 10.59 -4.44 3.34
N VAL A 179 10.04 -3.26 3.64
CA VAL A 179 10.32 -2.56 4.89
C VAL A 179 9.89 -3.39 6.10
N PRO A 180 8.67 -3.97 6.17
CA PRO A 180 8.29 -4.78 7.33
C PRO A 180 9.14 -6.06 7.46
N HIS A 181 9.60 -6.64 6.35
CA HIS A 181 10.44 -7.84 6.38
C HIS A 181 11.84 -7.55 6.85
N MET A 182 12.48 -6.50 6.31
CA MET A 182 13.78 -6.03 6.78
C MET A 182 13.72 -5.69 8.25
N THR A 183 12.71 -4.93 8.67
CA THR A 183 12.55 -4.51 10.08
C THR A 183 12.35 -5.70 11.00
N ARG A 184 11.60 -6.72 10.57
CA ARG A 184 11.38 -7.96 11.33
C ARG A 184 12.67 -8.75 11.56
N LEU A 185 13.65 -8.69 10.64
CA LEU A 185 14.95 -9.33 10.84
C LEU A 185 15.76 -8.69 11.98
N PHE A 186 15.58 -7.39 12.23
CA PHE A 186 16.31 -6.67 13.28
C PHE A 186 15.58 -6.65 14.63
N ILE A 187 14.25 -6.53 14.61
CA ILE A 187 13.44 -6.24 15.83
C ILE A 187 12.57 -7.42 16.25
N GLY A 188 12.34 -8.39 15.36
CA GLY A 188 11.44 -9.52 15.59
C GLY A 188 10.00 -9.24 15.17
N SER A 189 9.10 -10.15 15.58
CA SER A 189 7.73 -10.24 15.04
C SER A 189 6.63 -9.64 15.93
N ASP A 190 6.95 -9.11 17.12
CA ASP A 190 5.96 -8.47 17.99
C ASP A 190 5.54 -7.12 17.42
N TYR A 191 4.25 -6.98 17.06
CA TYR A 191 3.70 -5.77 16.45
C TYR A 191 3.80 -4.52 17.31
N ARG A 192 3.98 -4.64 18.64
CA ARG A 192 4.22 -3.49 19.54
C ARG A 192 5.51 -2.76 19.20
N TYR A 193 6.54 -3.47 18.77
CA TYR A 193 7.83 -2.91 18.39
C TYR A 193 7.99 -2.83 16.87
N LEU A 194 7.46 -3.82 16.15
CA LEU A 194 7.57 -3.88 14.70
C LEU A 194 6.82 -2.72 14.01
N MET A 195 5.65 -2.30 14.51
CA MET A 195 4.90 -1.18 13.93
C MET A 195 5.67 0.14 13.96
N PRO A 196 6.06 0.69 15.14
CA PRO A 196 6.76 1.97 15.19
C PRO A 196 8.08 1.90 14.42
N ALA A 197 8.79 0.79 14.52
CA ALA A 197 10.02 0.63 13.78
C ALA A 197 9.81 0.64 12.25
N THR A 198 8.76 -0.02 11.76
CA THR A 198 8.42 -0.04 10.32
C THR A 198 8.08 1.36 9.80
N ILE A 199 7.48 2.22 10.62
CA ILE A 199 7.23 3.62 10.25
C ILE A 199 8.57 4.33 10.02
N PHE A 200 9.49 4.28 10.99
CA PHE A 200 10.78 4.96 10.87
C PHE A 200 11.66 4.38 9.77
N THR A 201 11.80 3.05 9.70
CA THR A 201 12.60 2.38 8.67
C THR A 201 12.00 2.59 7.28
N GLY A 202 10.67 2.62 7.17
CA GLY A 202 9.97 2.92 5.91
C GLY A 202 10.23 4.33 5.43
N SER A 203 10.05 5.33 6.30
CA SER A 203 10.36 6.73 5.99
C SER A 203 11.82 6.91 5.60
N ALA A 204 12.76 6.31 6.33
CA ALA A 204 14.18 6.38 6.02
C ALA A 204 14.51 5.72 4.68
N THR A 205 13.92 4.55 4.39
CA THR A 205 14.19 3.81 3.13
C THR A 205 13.69 4.60 1.92
N VAL A 206 12.47 5.14 1.99
CA VAL A 206 11.90 5.97 0.91
C VAL A 206 12.71 7.25 0.72
N LEU A 207 13.12 7.91 1.81
CA LEU A 207 13.97 9.11 1.76
C LEU A 207 15.32 8.84 1.09
N LEU A 208 15.97 7.72 1.43
CA LEU A 208 17.22 7.30 0.81
C LEU A 208 17.03 7.01 -0.69
N CYS A 209 15.96 6.30 -1.05
CA CYS A 209 15.65 6.02 -2.46
C CYS A 209 15.37 7.31 -3.24
N ASP A 210 14.64 8.27 -2.67
CA ASP A 210 14.37 9.57 -3.29
C ASP A 210 15.65 10.39 -3.46
N THR A 211 16.51 10.41 -2.45
CA THR A 211 17.81 11.09 -2.52
C THR A 211 18.69 10.50 -3.62
N LEU A 212 18.77 9.17 -3.71
CA LEU A 212 19.51 8.48 -4.77
C LEU A 212 18.91 8.78 -6.16
N ALA A 213 17.58 8.78 -6.27
CA ALA A 213 16.89 9.06 -7.52
C ALA A 213 17.17 10.48 -8.06
N ARG A 214 17.35 11.46 -7.17
CA ARG A 214 17.69 12.85 -7.52
C ARG A 214 19.17 13.06 -7.83
N VAL A 215 20.06 12.36 -7.13
CA VAL A 215 21.52 12.59 -7.23
C VAL A 215 22.18 11.80 -8.36
N LEU A 216 21.80 10.53 -8.56
CA LEU A 216 22.50 9.64 -9.50
C LEU A 216 22.41 10.08 -10.96
N PHE A 217 21.34 10.75 -11.36
CA PHE A 217 21.05 11.11 -12.75
C PHE A 217 20.81 12.61 -12.96
N ALA A 218 21.28 13.45 -12.02
CA ALA A 218 21.17 14.91 -12.15
C ALA A 218 21.74 15.39 -13.51
N PRO A 219 21.04 16.30 -14.22
CA PRO A 219 19.89 17.10 -13.79
C PRO A 219 18.51 16.44 -14.01
N VAL A 220 18.45 15.18 -14.49
CA VAL A 220 17.19 14.47 -14.72
C VAL A 220 16.72 13.81 -13.43
N GLU A 221 15.52 14.16 -12.97
CA GLU A 221 14.90 13.54 -11.81
C GLU A 221 14.14 12.27 -12.20
N ILE A 222 14.59 11.12 -11.69
CA ILE A 222 13.93 9.84 -11.91
C ILE A 222 12.89 9.60 -10.80
N PRO A 223 11.71 9.02 -11.11
CA PRO A 223 10.75 8.65 -10.07
C PRO A 223 11.31 7.64 -9.06
N VAL A 224 11.07 7.89 -7.77
CA VAL A 224 11.53 7.06 -6.65
C VAL A 224 11.13 5.59 -6.78
N GLY A 225 9.95 5.33 -7.36
CA GLY A 225 9.44 3.97 -7.58
C GLY A 225 10.36 3.10 -8.43
N ILE A 226 11.16 3.71 -9.33
CA ILE A 226 12.15 2.99 -10.15
C ILE A 226 13.27 2.46 -9.28
N ILE A 227 13.89 3.31 -8.45
CA ILE A 227 14.97 2.91 -7.53
C ILE A 227 14.46 1.87 -6.53
N MET A 228 13.28 2.11 -5.94
CA MET A 228 12.66 1.18 -4.98
C MET A 228 12.39 -0.19 -5.61
N SER A 229 11.91 -0.24 -6.86
CA SER A 229 11.67 -1.51 -7.56
C SER A 229 12.97 -2.21 -7.95
N ALA A 230 13.98 -1.46 -8.39
CA ALA A 230 15.29 -1.98 -8.78
C ALA A 230 16.05 -2.61 -7.61
N LEU A 231 15.98 -2.01 -6.41
CA LEU A 231 16.55 -2.60 -5.19
C LEU A 231 15.65 -3.70 -4.63
N GLY A 232 14.34 -3.49 -4.75
CA GLY A 232 13.36 -4.28 -4.05
C GLY A 232 13.08 -5.66 -4.63
N ALA A 233 13.02 -5.76 -5.96
CA ALA A 233 12.81 -7.04 -6.62
C ALA A 233 13.96 -8.03 -6.35
N PRO A 234 15.26 -7.67 -6.49
CA PRO A 234 16.37 -8.57 -6.15
C PRO A 234 16.36 -9.01 -4.68
N PHE A 235 16.10 -8.08 -3.75
CA PHE A 235 16.01 -8.39 -2.33
C PHE A 235 14.91 -9.42 -2.05
N PHE A 236 13.74 -9.25 -2.65
CA PHE A 236 12.63 -10.17 -2.47
C PHE A 236 12.89 -11.54 -3.11
N LEU A 237 13.48 -11.58 -4.30
CA LEU A 237 13.89 -12.83 -4.96
C LEU A 237 14.92 -13.59 -4.14
N PHE A 238 15.90 -12.89 -3.56
CA PHE A 238 16.87 -13.46 -2.64
C PHE A 238 16.20 -14.09 -1.41
N LEU A 239 15.24 -13.38 -0.80
CA LEU A 239 14.51 -13.88 0.36
C LEU A 239 13.63 -15.10 0.01
N LEU A 240 13.00 -15.09 -1.16
CA LEU A 240 12.19 -16.21 -1.65
C LEU A 240 13.04 -17.48 -1.82
N ARG A 241 14.24 -17.34 -2.41
CA ARG A 241 15.18 -18.46 -2.56
C ARG A 241 15.60 -19.06 -1.22
N ARG A 242 15.83 -18.20 -0.22
CA ARG A 242 16.29 -18.64 1.11
C ARG A 242 15.17 -19.26 1.97
N LYS A 243 13.90 -18.89 1.74
CA LYS A 243 12.75 -19.52 2.41
C LYS A 243 12.41 -20.91 1.87
N GLY A 244 13.00 -21.34 0.75
CA GLY A 244 12.90 -22.72 0.27
C GLY A 244 13.71 -23.74 1.10
N GLU A 245 14.48 -23.30 2.09
CA GLU A 245 15.38 -24.14 2.91
C GLU A 245 14.92 -24.34 4.37
N TYR A 246 13.67 -24.00 4.72
CA TYR A 246 13.08 -24.26 6.05
C TYR A 246 11.66 -24.81 5.97
#